data_AF-A0A0N4UR62-F1
#
_entry.id   AF-A0A0N4UR62-F1
#
_cell.length_a   1.000
_cell.length_b   1.000
_cell.length_c   1.000
_cell.angle_alpha   90.00
_cell.angle_beta   90.00
_cell.angle_gamma   90.00
#
_symmetry.space_group_name_H-M   'P 1'
#
loop_
_entity.id
_entity.type
_entity.pdbx_description
1 polymer ?
#
loop_
_entity_poly.entity_id
_entity_poly.type
_entity_poly.pdbx_seq_one_letter_code
_entity_poly.pdbx_strand_id
1 'polypeptide(L)'
;MVFNFIYSIPQLFRFVPCPRHRLPHFSVKSNTVGMSLVKFKIKDLHPIGKLSLNVLHFMGMLYSNTFERSGEIWQEINNLTLINVILKFTGPLHEERLTILILSIQVLCSFLAFFIRFGVALLLFDVVA
;
A
#
# COMPACT_ATOMS: atom_id res chain seq x y z
N MET A 1 -7.23 -7.39 -5.70
CA MET A 1 -8.19 -6.77 -4.76
C MET A 1 -7.92 -7.11 -3.30
N VAL A 2 -7.81 -8.40 -2.93
CA VAL A 2 -7.58 -8.84 -1.53
C VAL A 2 -6.32 -8.22 -0.91
N PHE A 3 -5.22 -8.16 -1.65
CA PHE A 3 -3.97 -7.56 -1.15
C PHE A 3 -4.14 -6.09 -0.73
N ASN A 4 -4.83 -5.27 -1.54
CA ASN A 4 -5.11 -3.88 -1.20
C ASN A 4 -5.96 -3.79 0.08
N PHE A 5 -6.93 -4.69 0.26
CA PHE A 5 -7.75 -4.72 1.46
C PHE A 5 -6.88 -5.04 2.69
N ILE A 6 -6.09 -6.12 2.66
CA ILE A 6 -5.21 -6.52 3.76
C ILE A 6 -4.22 -5.40 4.10
N TYR A 7 -3.63 -4.77 3.10
CA TYR A 7 -2.70 -3.66 3.29
C TYR A 7 -3.38 -2.42 3.90
N SER A 8 -4.64 -2.16 3.54
CA SER A 8 -5.45 -1.06 4.10
C SER A 8 -6.08 -1.36 5.46
N ILE A 9 -6.03 -2.60 5.99
CA ILE A 9 -6.65 -3.00 7.26
C ILE A 9 -6.28 -2.04 8.42
N PRO A 10 -4.99 -1.71 8.67
CA PRO A 10 -4.63 -0.88 9.81
C PRO A 10 -5.25 0.53 9.77
N GLN A 11 -5.42 1.09 8.56
CA GLN A 11 -6.11 2.37 8.37
C GLN A 11 -7.64 2.22 8.47
N LEU A 12 -8.20 1.10 7.99
CA LEU A 12 -9.65 0.86 7.99
C LEU A 12 -10.20 0.70 9.41
N PHE A 13 -9.49 -0.02 10.27
CA PHE A 13 -9.83 -0.17 11.69
C PHE A 13 -9.43 1.03 12.55
N ARG A 14 -8.95 2.12 11.93
CA ARG A 14 -8.50 3.35 12.61
C ARG A 14 -7.39 3.14 13.65
N PHE A 15 -6.62 2.04 13.54
CA PHE A 15 -5.40 1.86 14.35
C PHE A 15 -4.32 2.87 13.94
N VAL A 16 -4.35 3.27 12.68
CA VAL A 16 -3.58 4.37 12.11
C VAL A 16 -4.59 5.44 11.66
N PRO A 17 -4.36 6.73 11.97
CA PRO A 17 -5.27 7.78 11.55
C PRO A 17 -5.45 7.77 10.03
N CYS A 18 -6.71 7.72 9.59
CA CYS A 18 -7.07 7.65 8.19
C CYS A 18 -7.43 9.06 7.68
N PRO A 19 -6.70 9.62 6.70
CA PRO A 19 -7.11 10.88 6.10
C PRO A 19 -8.45 10.69 5.38
N ARG A 20 -9.28 11.74 5.39
CA ARG A 20 -10.59 11.72 4.73
C ARG A 20 -10.47 11.39 3.23
N HIS A 21 -9.38 11.82 2.59
CA HIS A 21 -9.08 11.53 1.20
C HIS A 21 -7.80 10.69 1.10
N ARG A 22 -7.89 9.52 0.46
CA ARG A 22 -6.77 8.58 0.23
C ARG A 22 -6.26 8.58 -1.21
N LEU A 23 -6.64 9.59 -1.99
CA LEU A 23 -6.21 9.74 -3.38
C LEU A 23 -4.76 10.23 -3.44
N PRO A 24 -3.96 9.78 -4.43
CA PRO A 24 -2.61 10.27 -4.65
C PRO A 24 -2.62 11.79 -4.93
N HIS A 25 -1.56 12.48 -4.54
CA HIS A 25 -1.47 13.92 -4.72
C HIS A 25 -1.06 14.23 -6.16
N PHE A 26 -1.94 14.86 -6.93
CA PHE A 26 -1.60 15.31 -8.28
C PHE A 26 -0.70 16.55 -8.23
N SER A 27 0.49 16.46 -8.79
CA SER A 27 1.41 17.59 -8.93
C SER A 27 1.22 18.21 -10.31
N VAL A 28 0.57 19.38 -10.35
CA VAL A 28 0.36 20.15 -11.59
C VAL A 28 1.67 20.47 -12.29
N LYS A 29 2.74 20.76 -11.53
CA LYS A 29 4.05 21.14 -12.07
C LYS A 29 4.71 20.03 -12.88
N SER A 30 4.57 18.78 -12.44
CA SER A 30 5.20 17.63 -13.09
C SER A 30 4.22 16.83 -13.95
N ASN A 31 2.92 17.19 -13.93
CA ASN A 31 1.85 16.41 -14.52
C ASN A 31 1.91 14.93 -14.09
N THR A 32 2.28 14.68 -12.83
CA THR A 32 2.41 13.32 -12.27
C THR A 32 1.63 13.19 -10.97
N VAL A 33 1.17 11.98 -10.71
CA VAL A 33 0.56 11.57 -9.44
C VAL A 33 1.64 11.10 -8.49
N GLY A 34 1.80 11.83 -7.40
CA GLY A 34 2.72 11.51 -6.31
C GLY A 34 2.03 10.75 -5.19
N MET A 35 2.85 10.16 -4.31
CA MET A 35 2.35 9.50 -3.11
C MET A 35 1.62 10.49 -2.19
N SER A 36 0.53 10.05 -1.59
CA SER A 36 -0.17 10.79 -0.54
C SER A 36 0.39 10.40 0.83
N LEU A 37 0.73 11.41 1.63
CA LEU A 37 1.33 11.24 2.96
C LEU A 37 0.33 11.61 4.06
N VAL A 38 0.32 10.83 5.15
CA VAL A 38 -0.49 11.02 6.35
C VAL A 38 0.41 11.46 7.48
N LYS A 39 0.10 12.60 8.11
CA LYS A 39 0.85 13.15 9.24
C LYS A 39 0.09 12.89 10.53
N PHE A 40 0.74 12.31 11.53
CA PHE A 40 0.14 12.10 12.85
C PHE A 40 1.19 12.15 13.96
N LYS A 41 0.73 12.39 15.19
CA LYS A 41 1.60 12.36 16.37
C LYS A 41 1.89 10.92 16.74
N ILE A 42 3.15 10.59 17.01
CA ILE A 42 3.54 9.23 17.41
C ILE A 42 2.85 8.82 18.72
N LYS A 43 2.56 9.80 19.59
CA LYS A 43 1.91 9.59 20.90
C LYS A 43 0.48 9.07 20.80
N ASP A 44 -0.23 9.41 19.73
CA ASP A 44 -1.65 9.04 19.55
C ASP A 44 -1.81 7.68 18.85
N LEU A 45 -0.69 7.05 18.45
CA LEU A 45 -0.72 5.81 17.69
C LEU A 45 -0.93 4.60 18.62
N HIS A 46 -1.95 3.80 18.30
CA HIS A 46 -2.22 2.56 19.04
C HIS A 46 -1.03 1.58 18.91
N PRO A 47 -0.70 0.77 19.93
CA PRO A 47 0.39 -0.21 19.85
C PRO A 47 0.24 -1.19 18.67
N ILE A 48 -1.01 -1.56 18.35
CA ILE A 48 -1.35 -2.39 17.18
C ILE A 48 -0.99 -1.67 15.87
N GLY A 49 -1.29 -0.37 15.79
CA GLY A 49 -0.89 0.49 14.68
C GLY A 49 0.63 0.51 14.52
N LYS A 50 1.37 0.72 15.62
CA LYS A 50 2.84 0.69 15.62
C LYS A 50 3.41 -0.65 15.14
N LEU A 51 2.85 -1.77 15.60
CA LEU A 51 3.26 -3.11 15.15
C LEU A 51 3.03 -3.27 13.64
N SER A 52 1.84 -2.90 13.16
CA SER A 52 1.51 -2.99 11.73
C SER A 52 2.44 -2.12 10.88
N LEU A 53 2.74 -0.88 11.31
CA LEU A 53 3.69 -0.01 10.62
C LEU A 53 5.10 -0.61 10.64
N ASN A 54 5.54 -1.21 11.74
CA ASN A 54 6.84 -1.85 11.83
C ASN A 54 6.95 -3.05 10.87
N VAL A 55 5.91 -3.87 10.77
CA VAL A 55 5.83 -4.98 9.80
C VAL A 55 5.89 -4.44 8.37
N LEU A 56 5.11 -3.40 8.05
CA LEU A 56 5.11 -2.81 6.70
C LEU A 56 6.41 -2.07 6.36
N HIS A 57 7.07 -1.50 7.36
CA HIS A 57 8.39 -0.89 7.25
C HIS A 57 9.46 -1.96 7.01
N PHE A 58 9.41 -3.08 7.75
CA PHE A 58 10.27 -4.24 7.54
C PHE A 58 10.09 -4.86 6.15
N MET A 59 8.86 -4.95 5.65
CA MET A 59 8.57 -5.36 4.27
C MET A 59 9.07 -4.36 3.21
N GLY A 60 9.56 -3.19 3.62
CA GLY A 60 10.03 -2.16 2.69
C GLY A 60 8.92 -1.51 1.85
N MET A 61 7.64 -1.71 2.20
CA MET A 61 6.50 -1.14 1.45
C MET A 61 6.07 0.24 1.98
N LEU A 62 6.46 0.56 3.22
CA LEU A 62 6.08 1.80 3.88
C LEU A 62 7.16 2.86 3.72
N TYR A 63 6.78 4.09 3.42
CA TYR A 63 7.64 5.26 3.50
C TYR A 63 7.28 5.99 4.78
N SER A 64 8.23 6.16 5.71
CA SER A 64 8.03 6.89 6.96
C SER A 64 9.09 7.97 7.13
N ASN A 65 8.66 9.22 7.27
CA ASN A 65 9.49 10.33 7.72
C ASN A 65 9.08 10.73 9.14
N THR A 66 10.06 10.97 10.00
CA THR A 66 9.82 11.52 11.33
C THR A 66 10.30 12.96 11.34
N PHE A 67 9.47 13.89 11.78
CA PHE A 67 9.80 15.31 11.87
C PHE A 67 9.27 15.89 13.17
N GLU A 68 10.03 16.81 13.74
CA GLU A 68 9.60 17.51 14.95
C GLU A 68 8.89 18.80 14.54
N ARG A 69 7.68 19.00 15.07
CA ARG A 69 6.92 20.23 14.85
C ARG A 69 6.32 20.68 16.18
N SER A 70 6.72 21.87 16.62
CA SER A 70 6.22 22.51 17.85
C SER A 70 6.52 21.73 19.14
N GLY A 71 7.70 21.08 19.23
CA GLY A 71 8.11 20.30 20.40
C GLY A 71 7.45 18.92 20.53
N GLU A 72 6.70 18.50 19.51
CA GLU A 72 6.11 17.17 19.42
C GLU A 72 6.68 16.41 18.21
N ILE A 73 6.90 15.11 18.39
CA ILE A 73 7.39 14.22 17.33
C ILE A 73 6.20 13.77 16.47
N TRP A 74 6.20 14.23 15.22
CA TRP A 74 5.24 13.83 14.20
C TRP A 74 5.85 12.78 13.28
N GLN A 75 5.02 11.87 12.81
CA GLN A 75 5.37 10.85 11.84
C GLN A 75 4.49 11.02 10.60
N GLU A 76 5.17 11.12 9.46
CA GLU A 76 4.62 11.17 8.12
C GLU A 76 4.77 9.78 7.50
N ILE A 77 3.66 9.11 7.17
CA ILE A 77 3.69 7.83 6.45
C ILE A 77 3.01 7.95 5.09
N ASN A 78 3.36 7.10 4.12
CA ASN A 78 2.52 6.97 2.93
C ASN A 78 1.16 6.32 3.26
N ASN A 79 0.12 6.73 2.55
CA ASN A 79 -1.20 6.11 2.67
C ASN A 79 -1.13 4.61 2.37
N LEU A 80 -1.77 3.79 3.20
CA LEU A 80 -1.72 2.33 3.08
C LEU A 80 -2.66 1.81 1.99
N THR A 81 -2.37 2.15 0.73
CA THR A 81 -3.06 1.64 -0.46
C THR A 81 -2.05 1.08 -1.45
N LEU A 82 -2.47 0.08 -2.23
CA LEU A 82 -1.64 -0.53 -3.28
C LEU A 82 -1.12 0.51 -4.27
N ILE A 83 -1.91 1.54 -4.57
CA ILE A 83 -1.52 2.66 -5.44
C ILE A 83 -0.28 3.37 -4.90
N ASN A 84 -0.28 3.75 -3.61
CA ASN A 84 0.87 4.44 -3.02
C ASN A 84 2.08 3.52 -2.88
N VAL A 85 1.88 2.20 -2.69
CA VAL A 85 2.98 1.22 -2.72
C VAL A 85 3.61 1.16 -4.10
N ILE A 86 2.80 1.06 -5.16
CA ILE A 86 3.28 1.07 -6.54
C ILE A 86 4.05 2.36 -6.82
N LEU A 87 3.48 3.52 -6.48
CA LEU A 87 4.13 4.82 -6.62
C LEU A 87 5.41 4.95 -5.78
N LYS A 88 5.52 4.26 -4.64
CA LYS A 88 6.76 4.21 -3.85
C LYS A 88 7.87 3.51 -4.63
N PHE A 89 7.55 2.39 -5.28
CA PHE A 89 8.53 1.61 -6.04
C PHE A 89 8.86 2.22 -7.39
N THR A 90 7.87 2.76 -8.11
CA THR A 90 8.07 3.34 -9.45
C THR A 90 8.48 4.81 -9.42
N GLY A 91 8.27 5.49 -8.29
CA GLY A 91 8.33 6.95 -8.23
C GLY A 91 7.06 7.62 -8.77
N PRO A 92 7.07 8.97 -8.88
CA PRO A 92 5.93 9.74 -9.39
C PRO A 92 5.70 9.42 -10.87
N LEU A 93 4.53 8.85 -11.18
CA LEU A 93 4.14 8.46 -12.52
C LEU A 93 3.03 9.35 -13.06
N HIS A 94 2.84 9.36 -14.38
CA HIS A 94 1.64 9.93 -14.98
C HIS A 94 0.42 9.05 -14.67
N GLU A 95 -0.77 9.65 -14.53
CA GLU A 95 -2.00 8.95 -14.11
C GLU A 95 -2.36 7.77 -15.03
N GLU A 96 -2.23 7.95 -16.34
CA GLU A 96 -2.48 6.89 -17.31
C GLU A 96 -1.50 5.72 -17.14
N ARG A 97 -0.21 6.00 -16.96
CA ARG A 97 0.82 4.96 -16.75
C ARG A 97 0.58 4.20 -15.45
N LEU A 98 0.22 4.91 -14.38
CA LEU A 98 -0.14 4.29 -13.11
C LEU A 98 -1.34 3.35 -13.29
N THR A 99 -2.36 3.79 -14.02
CA THR A 99 -3.57 3.00 -14.30
C THR A 99 -3.23 1.74 -15.10
N ILE A 100 -2.46 1.88 -16.18
CA ILE A 100 -1.99 0.74 -16.99
C ILE A 100 -1.19 -0.25 -16.15
N LEU A 101 -0.32 0.24 -15.25
CA LEU A 101 0.48 -0.61 -14.37
C LEU A 101 -0.40 -1.38 -13.38
N ILE A 102 -1.38 -0.73 -12.76
CA ILE A 102 -2.34 -1.38 -11.85
C ILE A 102 -3.15 -2.44 -12.60
N LEU A 103 -3.65 -2.13 -13.80
CA LEU A 103 -4.38 -3.08 -14.65
C LEU A 103 -3.50 -4.26 -15.05
N SER A 104 -2.24 -4.01 -15.40
CA SER A 104 -1.27 -5.06 -15.74
C SER A 104 -1.01 -6.00 -14.56
N ILE A 105 -0.83 -5.45 -13.35
CA ILE A 105 -0.70 -6.24 -12.11
C ILE A 105 -1.97 -7.05 -11.86
N GLN A 106 -3.15 -6.45 -12.06
CA GLN A 106 -4.42 -7.15 -11.89
C GLN A 106 -4.56 -8.33 -12.85
N VAL A 107 -4.23 -8.15 -14.13
CA VAL A 107 -4.23 -9.21 -15.14
C VAL A 107 -3.23 -10.32 -14.77
N LEU A 108 -2.02 -9.97 -14.33
CA LEU A 108 -1.02 -10.92 -13.85
C LEU A 108 -1.53 -11.72 -12.64
N CYS A 109 -2.15 -11.06 -11.66
CA CYS A 109 -2.77 -11.74 -10.52
C CYS A 109 -3.88 -12.71 -10.94
N SER A 110 -4.68 -12.35 -11.96
CA SER A 110 -5.69 -13.26 -12.52
C SER A 110 -5.05 -14.48 -13.20
N PHE A 111 -3.98 -14.29 -13.98
CA PHE A 111 -3.22 -15.40 -14.56
C PHE A 111 -2.60 -16.31 -13.48
N LEU A 112 -2.03 -15.73 -12.41
CA LEU A 112 -1.53 -16.49 -11.28
C LEU A 112 -2.65 -17.26 -10.57
N ALA A 113 -3.84 -16.66 -10.40
CA ALA A 113 -4.98 -17.35 -9.81
C ALA A 113 -5.47 -18.52 -10.69
N PHE A 114 -5.49 -18.34 -12.01
CA PHE A 114 -5.75 -19.44 -12.95
C PHE A 114 -4.67 -20.52 -12.87
N PHE A 115 -3.39 -20.14 -12.82
CA PHE A 115 -2.28 -21.08 -12.72
C PHE A 115 -2.32 -21.87 -11.41
N ILE A 116 -2.62 -21.23 -10.28
CA ILE A 116 -2.82 -21.93 -9.00
C ILE A 116 -4.02 -22.87 -9.12
N ARG A 117 -5.15 -22.43 -9.69
CA ARG A 117 -6.34 -23.26 -9.82
C ARG A 117 -6.10 -24.50 -10.68
N PHE A 118 -5.48 -24.35 -11.84
CA PHE A 118 -5.24 -25.46 -12.77
C PHE A 118 -4.00 -26.29 -12.39
N GLY A 119 -2.94 -25.64 -11.90
CA GLY A 119 -1.71 -26.29 -11.46
C GLY A 119 -1.87 -27.08 -10.16
N VAL A 120 -2.55 -26.52 -9.15
CA VAL A 120 -2.85 -27.25 -7.90
C VAL A 120 -3.84 -28.38 -8.16
N ALA A 121 -4.80 -28.21 -9.08
CA ALA A 121 -5.65 -29.32 -9.49
C ALA A 121 -4.80 -30.46 -10.08
N LEU A 122 -3.90 -30.17 -11.02
CA LEU A 122 -3.04 -31.19 -11.61
C LEU A 122 -2.15 -31.88 -10.56
N LEU A 123 -1.53 -31.11 -9.67
CA LEU A 123 -0.67 -31.63 -8.60
C LEU A 123 -1.44 -32.49 -7.58
N LEU A 124 -2.69 -32.13 -7.26
CA LEU A 124 -3.53 -32.93 -6.35
C LEU A 124 -4.05 -34.20 -7.02
N PHE A 125 -4.38 -34.15 -8.32
CA PHE A 125 -4.84 -35.35 -9.04
C PHE A 125 -3.70 -36.33 -9.31
N ASP A 126 -2.47 -35.88 -9.59
CA ASP A 126 -1.30 -36.76 -9.73
C ASP A 126 -0.86 -37.43 -8.41
N VAL A 127 -1.20 -36.85 -7.25
CA VAL A 127 -0.88 -37.42 -5.93
C VAL A 127 -1.90 -38.48 -5.49
N VAL A 128 -3.08 -38.54 -6.13
CA VAL A 128 -4.18 -39.44 -5.75
C VAL A 128 -4.37 -40.59 -6.76
N ALA A 129 -3.63 -40.61 -7.88
CA ALA A 129 -3.56 -41.73 -8.82
C ALA A 129 -2.32 -42.60 -8.56
#